data_AF-A0A832QSN4-F1
#
_entry.id   AF-A0A832QSN4-F1
#
_cell.length_a   1.000
_cell.length_b   1.000
_cell.length_c   1.000
_cell.angle_alpha   90.00
_cell.angle_beta   90.00
_cell.angle_gamma   90.00
#
_symmetry.space_group_name_H-M   'P 1'
#
loop_
_entity.id
_entity.type
_entity.pdbx_description
1 polymer ?
#
loop_
_entity_poly.entity_id
_entity_poly.type
_entity_poly.pdbx_seq_one_letter_code
_entity_poly.pdbx_strand_id
1 'polypeptide(L)'
;MDPREIFDIRDWKVNIRKGNSILSFRMGEDRILLSYNGRFGRSTRCRSYSLPFKPDYSILVDVGECTYFIHLDAKYRSTVKVEDFYEDIDIRDSWEELEKDYKDGDVYKMHTYKDAILHSRGAYILYPGSREVVFHENGEHEIPSVGAFPLNPAGSEDEERRLRNFLEAVIRSLMER
;
A
#
# COMPACT_ATOMS: atom_id res chain seq x y z
N MET A 1 7.13 1.36 -18.94
CA MET A 1 8.11 2.18 -18.21
C MET A 1 9.20 1.25 -17.73
N ASP A 2 10.47 1.60 -17.86
CA ASP A 2 11.60 0.79 -17.39
C ASP A 2 11.83 1.07 -15.90
N PRO A 3 11.80 0.06 -14.99
CA PRO A 3 12.11 0.24 -13.56
C PRO A 3 13.41 1.00 -13.29
N ARG A 4 14.40 0.94 -14.21
CA ARG A 4 15.69 1.64 -14.11
C ARG A 4 15.58 3.17 -14.21
N GLU A 5 14.44 3.70 -14.65
CA GLU A 5 14.19 5.15 -14.70
C GLU A 5 13.91 5.74 -13.30
N ILE A 6 13.61 4.87 -12.33
CA ILE A 6 13.04 5.19 -11.02
C ILE A 6 14.00 4.79 -9.92
N PHE A 7 14.62 3.63 -10.10
CA PHE A 7 15.54 3.04 -9.16
C PHE A 7 16.99 3.20 -9.65
N ASP A 8 17.84 3.77 -8.80
CA ASP A 8 19.30 3.69 -8.87
C ASP A 8 19.74 2.43 -8.11
N ILE A 9 19.97 1.35 -8.87
CA ILE A 9 20.44 0.07 -8.35
C ILE A 9 21.97 0.11 -8.35
N ARG A 10 22.58 0.12 -7.16
CA ARG A 10 24.03 0.03 -6.98
C ARG A 10 24.36 -1.18 -6.12
N ASP A 11 25.02 -2.16 -6.72
CA ASP A 11 25.35 -3.44 -6.09
C ASP A 11 24.11 -4.11 -5.47
N TRP A 12 24.04 -4.18 -4.14
CA TRP A 12 22.92 -4.73 -3.36
C TRP A 12 21.93 -3.66 -2.86
N LYS A 13 22.14 -2.39 -3.21
CA LYS A 13 21.35 -1.26 -2.72
C LYS A 13 20.49 -0.66 -3.83
N VAL A 14 19.18 -0.67 -3.63
CA VAL A 14 18.22 0.01 -4.49
C VAL A 14 17.88 1.36 -3.86
N ASN A 15 18.16 2.45 -4.56
CA ASN A 15 17.78 3.81 -4.14
C ASN A 15 16.74 4.37 -5.11
N ILE A 16 15.76 5.11 -4.62
CA ILE A 16 14.86 5.88 -5.50
C ILE A 16 15.61 7.12 -5.98
N ARG A 17 15.60 7.39 -7.29
CA ARG A 17 16.24 8.61 -7.84
C ARG A 17 15.59 9.85 -7.24
N LYS A 18 16.38 10.67 -6.54
CA LYS A 18 15.93 11.94 -5.95
C LYS A 18 15.34 12.85 -7.03
N GLY A 19 14.11 13.31 -6.82
CA GLY A 19 13.38 14.19 -7.76
C GLY A 19 12.27 13.48 -8.56
N ASN A 20 12.33 12.16 -8.71
CA ASN A 20 11.32 11.36 -9.43
C ASN A 20 10.66 10.35 -8.47
N SER A 21 9.91 10.85 -7.50
CA SER A 21 9.11 10.02 -6.59
C SER A 21 7.69 9.77 -7.13
N ILE A 22 7.46 9.99 -8.42
CA ILE A 22 6.16 9.81 -9.07
C ILE A 22 6.37 9.04 -10.37
N LEU A 23 5.60 7.97 -10.55
CA LEU A 23 5.47 7.25 -11.81
C LEU A 23 4.17 7.61 -12.47
N SER A 24 4.18 7.65 -13.79
CA SER A 24 3.00 7.87 -14.58
C SER A 24 2.73 6.64 -15.43
N PHE A 25 1.51 6.14 -15.34
CA PHE A 25 0.99 5.08 -16.19
C PHE A 25 -0.33 5.54 -16.81
N ARG A 26 -0.81 4.79 -17.79
CA ARG A 26 -2.11 5.00 -18.42
C ARG A 26 -2.96 3.75 -18.24
N MET A 27 -4.24 3.96 -17.99
CA MET A 27 -5.24 2.89 -18.03
C MET A 27 -6.32 3.36 -19.00
N GLY A 28 -6.32 2.82 -20.22
CA GLY A 28 -7.08 3.41 -21.33
C GLY A 28 -6.54 4.81 -21.68
N GLU A 29 -7.41 5.81 -21.68
CA GLU A 29 -7.08 7.21 -21.95
C GLU A 29 -6.67 7.98 -20.68
N ASP A 30 -7.01 7.44 -19.51
CA ASP A 30 -6.81 8.11 -18.24
C ASP A 30 -5.38 7.97 -17.73
N ARG A 31 -4.87 9.07 -17.19
CA ARG A 31 -3.54 9.13 -16.59
C ARG A 31 -3.65 8.78 -15.11
N ILE A 32 -2.82 7.85 -14.67
CA ILE A 32 -2.71 7.47 -13.26
C ILE A 32 -1.27 7.70 -12.80
N LEU A 33 -1.12 8.24 -11.60
CA LEU A 33 0.19 8.48 -11.01
C LEU A 33 0.41 7.60 -9.78
N LEU A 34 1.61 7.05 -9.60
CA LEU A 34 2.03 6.36 -8.38
C LEU A 34 3.11 7.18 -7.71
N SER A 35 2.78 7.79 -6.57
CA SER A 35 3.71 8.54 -5.75
C SER A 35 4.33 7.63 -4.67
N TYR A 36 5.64 7.76 -4.48
CA TYR A 36 6.44 7.06 -3.48
C TYR A 36 6.77 8.03 -2.35
N ASN A 37 6.54 7.63 -1.10
CA ASN A 37 6.90 8.40 0.09
C ASN A 37 6.33 9.84 0.08
N GLY A 38 5.15 10.03 -0.52
CA GLY A 38 4.49 11.33 -0.64
C GLY A 38 4.07 11.87 0.73
N ARG A 39 4.40 13.14 1.02
CA ARG A 39 4.00 13.80 2.27
C ARG A 39 2.71 14.60 2.06
N PHE A 40 1.74 14.40 2.94
CA PHE A 40 0.43 15.07 2.92
C PHE A 40 0.30 15.94 4.18
N GLY A 41 0.70 17.21 4.10
CA GLY A 41 0.66 18.18 5.21
C GLY A 41 -0.15 19.42 4.87
N ARG A 42 -0.35 20.34 5.82
CA ARG A 42 -1.23 21.52 5.60
C ARG A 42 -0.82 22.41 4.42
N SER A 43 0.47 22.41 4.06
CA SER A 43 1.05 23.19 2.96
C SER A 43 1.09 22.45 1.62
N THR A 44 0.64 21.19 1.54
CA THR A 44 0.59 20.43 0.28
C THR A 44 -0.76 20.63 -0.41
N ARG A 45 -0.80 20.59 -1.75
CA ARG A 45 -2.05 20.74 -2.53
C ARG A 45 -3.08 19.70 -2.09
N CYS A 46 -2.62 18.46 -1.91
CA CYS A 46 -3.39 17.35 -1.40
C CYS A 46 -2.97 17.19 0.06
N ARG A 47 -3.69 17.85 0.96
CA ARG A 47 -3.31 17.98 2.37
C ARG A 47 -4.09 17.00 3.25
N SER A 48 -3.50 16.65 4.38
CA SER A 48 -4.30 16.24 5.52
C SER A 48 -4.89 17.46 6.23
N TYR A 49 -6.12 17.33 6.74
CA TYR A 49 -6.74 18.39 7.52
C TYR A 49 -6.22 18.46 8.97
N SER A 50 -5.54 17.42 9.44
CA SER A 50 -5.03 17.31 10.81
C SER A 50 -3.49 17.31 10.86
N LEU A 51 -2.87 16.13 10.98
CA LEU A 51 -1.43 15.92 11.10
C LEU A 51 -0.80 15.56 9.76
N PRO A 52 0.50 15.85 9.54
CA PRO A 52 1.16 15.41 8.32
C PRO A 52 1.29 13.89 8.27
N PHE A 53 0.84 13.28 7.18
CA PHE A 53 0.96 11.84 6.93
C PHE A 53 1.89 11.55 5.77
N LYS A 54 2.42 10.32 5.74
CA LYS A 54 3.36 9.87 4.71
C LYS A 54 3.17 8.37 4.44
N PRO A 55 2.15 7.99 3.64
CA PRO A 55 2.04 6.64 3.11
C PRO A 55 3.27 6.26 2.27
N ASP A 56 3.61 4.97 2.23
CA ASP A 56 4.73 4.49 1.42
C ASP A 56 4.47 4.67 -0.07
N TYR A 57 3.24 4.41 -0.49
CA TYR A 57 2.78 4.67 -1.84
C TYR A 57 1.41 5.33 -1.85
N SER A 58 1.14 6.09 -2.91
CA SER A 58 -0.19 6.64 -3.17
C SER A 58 -0.46 6.62 -4.66
N ILE A 59 -1.57 6.00 -5.05
CA ILE A 59 -2.10 6.05 -6.41
C ILE A 59 -3.00 7.28 -6.50
N LEU A 60 -2.76 8.10 -7.51
CA LEU A 60 -3.53 9.30 -7.82
C LEU A 60 -4.31 9.04 -9.10
N VAL A 61 -5.62 9.24 -9.01
CA VAL A 61 -6.56 9.10 -10.12
C VAL A 61 -7.22 10.46 -10.36
N ASP A 62 -6.93 11.08 -11.50
CA ASP A 62 -7.56 12.33 -11.91
C ASP A 62 -8.91 12.01 -12.57
N VAL A 63 -9.98 12.65 -12.09
CA VAL A 63 -11.35 12.49 -12.58
C VAL A 63 -11.97 13.88 -12.69
N GLY A 64 -12.13 14.37 -13.92
CA GLY A 64 -12.50 15.76 -14.20
C GLY A 64 -11.50 16.74 -13.58
N GLU A 65 -11.99 17.62 -12.71
CA GLU A 65 -11.16 18.61 -11.99
C GLU A 65 -10.66 18.11 -10.61
N CYS A 66 -11.04 16.89 -10.21
CA CYS A 66 -10.70 16.31 -8.92
C CYS A 66 -9.58 15.26 -9.03
N THR A 67 -8.74 15.16 -8.02
CA THR A 67 -7.76 14.07 -7.88
C THR A 67 -8.12 13.25 -6.64
N TYR A 68 -8.31 11.94 -6.82
CA TYR A 68 -8.58 10.99 -5.73
C TYR A 68 -7.35 10.15 -5.38
N PHE A 69 -7.28 9.70 -4.13
CA PHE A 69 -6.13 8.97 -3.61
C PHE A 69 -6.49 7.57 -3.12
N ILE A 70 -5.63 6.62 -3.44
CA ILE A 70 -5.57 5.30 -2.81
C ILE A 70 -4.18 5.18 -2.18
N HIS A 71 -4.11 4.89 -0.89
CA HIS A 71 -2.84 4.79 -0.17
C HIS A 71 -2.44 3.34 0.05
N LEU A 72 -1.14 3.07 -0.04
CA LEU A 72 -0.57 1.76 0.29
C LEU A 72 0.58 1.93 1.28
N ASP A 73 0.63 1.09 2.31
CA ASP A 73 1.69 1.05 3.30
C ASP A 73 2.24 -0.37 3.34
N ALA A 74 3.54 -0.53 3.07
CA ALA A 74 4.17 -1.83 2.97
C ALA A 74 4.78 -2.21 4.32
N LYS A 75 4.28 -3.29 4.92
CA LYS A 75 4.70 -3.76 6.23
C LYS A 75 5.49 -5.05 6.13
N TYR A 76 6.74 -4.94 5.70
CA TYR A 76 7.71 -6.04 5.80
C TYR A 76 8.50 -5.90 7.10
N ARG A 77 8.18 -6.71 8.11
CA ARG A 77 9.03 -6.81 9.31
C ARG A 77 10.16 -7.78 9.00
N SER A 78 11.40 -7.40 9.30
CA SER A 78 12.54 -8.32 9.20
C SER A 78 12.37 -9.43 10.25
N THR A 79 11.96 -10.60 9.80
CA THR A 79 12.05 -11.84 10.58
C THR A 79 13.50 -12.33 10.54
N VAL A 80 14.43 -11.60 11.16
CA VAL A 80 15.74 -12.20 11.49
C VAL A 80 15.49 -13.06 12.73
N LYS A 81 15.34 -14.37 12.50
CA LYS A 81 15.20 -15.36 13.56
C LYS A 81 16.49 -15.39 14.37
N VAL A 82 16.39 -15.09 15.67
CA VAL A 82 17.50 -15.32 16.61
C VAL A 82 17.63 -16.83 16.90
N GLU A 83 16.61 -17.63 16.50
CA GLU A 83 16.60 -19.09 16.62
C GLU A 83 17.57 -19.82 15.69
N ASP A 84 18.09 -19.21 14.62
CA ASP A 84 19.07 -19.86 13.72
C ASP A 84 20.46 -20.08 14.40
N PHE A 85 20.64 -19.61 15.64
CA PHE A 85 21.86 -19.77 16.43
C PHE A 85 21.76 -20.76 17.61
N TYR A 86 20.57 -21.22 17.99
CA TYR A 86 20.39 -22.08 19.16
C TYR A 86 19.37 -23.19 18.86
N GLU A 87 19.88 -24.39 18.58
CA GLU A 87 19.11 -25.63 18.59
C GLU A 87 18.80 -26.01 20.05
N ASP A 88 17.59 -26.54 20.28
CA ASP A 88 17.04 -27.04 21.55
C ASP A 88 16.34 -26.03 22.49
N ILE A 89 15.04 -25.82 22.26
CA ILE A 89 13.98 -25.75 23.30
C ILE A 89 12.60 -25.93 22.63
N ASP A 90 11.82 -26.84 23.21
CA ASP A 90 10.51 -27.34 22.77
C ASP A 90 9.34 -26.46 23.29
N ILE A 91 9.28 -25.20 22.84
CA ILE A 91 8.19 -24.21 23.10
C ILE A 91 7.82 -23.46 21.78
N ARG A 92 8.26 -23.95 20.61
CA ARG A 92 8.37 -23.20 19.34
C ARG A 92 7.12 -23.14 18.46
N ASP A 93 6.28 -24.18 18.42
CA ASP A 93 5.15 -24.24 17.48
C ASP A 93 4.05 -23.19 17.72
N SER A 94 3.93 -22.67 18.95
CA SER A 94 2.92 -21.65 19.29
C SER A 94 3.41 -20.20 19.11
N TRP A 95 4.70 -19.99 18.85
CA TRP A 95 5.27 -18.73 18.38
C TRP A 95 5.39 -18.67 16.85
N GLU A 96 5.19 -19.80 16.15
CA GLU A 96 5.29 -19.88 14.69
C GLU A 96 4.10 -19.24 13.94
N GLU A 97 2.97 -18.99 14.62
CA GLU A 97 1.87 -18.13 14.14
C GLU A 97 2.01 -16.65 14.57
N LEU A 98 2.99 -16.33 15.42
CA LEU A 98 3.29 -14.97 15.86
C LEU A 98 4.17 -14.25 14.82
N GLU A 99 3.55 -13.30 14.11
CA GLU A 99 4.14 -12.29 13.21
C GLU A 99 4.26 -12.61 11.70
N LYS A 100 3.20 -13.18 11.10
CA LYS A 100 2.95 -13.01 9.65
C LYS A 100 1.71 -12.19 9.29
N ASP A 101 0.86 -11.87 10.26
CA ASP A 101 -0.34 -11.06 10.04
C ASP A 101 -0.17 -9.58 10.41
N TYR A 102 -0.94 -8.70 9.75
CA TYR A 102 -1.05 -7.30 10.14
C TYR A 102 -1.73 -7.18 11.52
N LYS A 103 -1.37 -6.16 12.31
CA LYS A 103 -2.01 -5.91 13.61
C LYS A 103 -3.19 -4.95 13.43
N ASP A 104 -4.17 -4.96 14.34
CA ASP A 104 -5.28 -3.99 14.34
C ASP A 104 -4.80 -2.53 14.27
N GLY A 105 -3.67 -2.24 14.93
CA GLY A 105 -3.01 -0.94 14.86
C GLY A 105 -2.59 -0.51 13.45
N ASP A 106 -2.19 -1.46 12.61
CA ASP A 106 -1.86 -1.19 11.20
C ASP A 106 -3.15 -0.84 10.42
N VAL A 107 -4.29 -1.47 10.71
CA VAL A 107 -5.60 -1.13 10.09
C VAL A 107 -6.10 0.23 10.55
N TYR A 108 -5.97 0.57 11.84
CA TYR A 108 -6.33 1.90 12.34
C TYR A 108 -5.51 3.02 11.67
N LYS A 109 -4.26 2.73 11.33
CA LYS A 109 -3.43 3.64 10.52
C LYS A 109 -4.03 3.84 9.12
N MET A 110 -4.59 2.79 8.51
CA MET A 110 -5.25 2.91 7.19
C MET A 110 -6.52 3.74 7.26
N HIS A 111 -7.37 3.55 8.28
CA HIS A 111 -8.49 4.44 8.54
C HIS A 111 -8.02 5.90 8.67
N THR A 112 -6.96 6.12 9.45
CA THR A 112 -6.39 7.46 9.61
C THR A 112 -5.96 8.07 8.29
N TYR A 113 -5.31 7.31 7.40
CA TYR A 113 -4.95 7.80 6.06
C TYR A 113 -6.19 8.10 5.20
N LYS A 114 -7.14 7.17 5.11
CA LYS A 114 -8.36 7.31 4.29
C LYS A 114 -9.20 8.50 4.75
N ASP A 115 -9.32 8.71 6.05
CA ASP A 115 -10.19 9.73 6.62
C ASP A 115 -9.50 11.09 6.75
N ALA A 116 -8.21 11.13 7.12
CA ALA A 116 -7.53 12.40 7.42
C ALA A 116 -6.91 13.09 6.21
N ILE A 117 -6.60 12.37 5.14
CA ILE A 117 -6.07 12.93 3.89
C ILE A 117 -7.25 13.27 2.97
N LEU A 118 -7.31 14.51 2.47
CA LEU A 118 -8.43 14.96 1.64
C LEU A 118 -8.46 14.20 0.31
N HIS A 119 -9.67 13.88 -0.16
CA HIS A 119 -9.95 13.12 -1.39
C HIS A 119 -9.43 11.67 -1.39
N SER A 120 -9.02 11.14 -0.24
CA SER A 120 -8.68 9.74 -0.10
C SER A 120 -9.93 8.87 -0.12
N ARG A 121 -9.84 7.77 -0.87
CA ARG A 121 -10.95 6.84 -1.10
C ARG A 121 -10.61 5.42 -0.66
N GLY A 122 -9.32 5.06 -0.66
CA GLY A 122 -8.87 3.76 -0.16
C GLY A 122 -7.54 3.87 0.59
N ALA A 123 -7.32 2.97 1.55
CA ALA A 123 -6.01 2.80 2.19
C ALA A 123 -5.77 1.34 2.58
N TYR A 124 -4.68 0.75 2.12
CA TYR A 124 -4.44 -0.69 2.28
C TYR A 124 -3.01 -1.01 2.70
N ILE A 125 -2.86 -2.10 3.47
CA ILE A 125 -1.57 -2.64 3.89
C ILE A 125 -1.12 -3.70 2.90
N LEU A 126 0.15 -3.67 2.48
CA LEU A 126 0.79 -4.78 1.78
C LEU A 126 1.74 -5.49 2.75
N TYR A 127 1.60 -6.79 2.97
CA TYR A 127 2.37 -7.47 4.01
C TYR A 127 2.70 -8.94 3.67
N PRO A 128 3.78 -9.50 4.23
CA PRO A 128 4.17 -10.89 3.99
C PRO A 128 3.36 -11.85 4.88
N GLY A 129 2.10 -12.06 4.53
CA GLY A 129 1.22 -12.99 5.23
C GLY A 129 0.26 -13.72 4.30
N SER A 130 -0.85 -14.19 4.85
CA SER A 130 -1.74 -15.12 4.13
C SER A 130 -3.17 -14.62 3.95
N ARG A 131 -3.60 -13.65 4.76
CA ARG A 131 -5.00 -13.26 4.85
C ARG A 131 -5.30 -11.95 4.13
N GLU A 132 -6.22 -11.99 3.20
CA GLU A 132 -6.80 -10.79 2.62
C GLU A 132 -7.98 -10.30 3.48
N VAL A 133 -8.10 -8.99 3.67
CA VAL A 133 -9.30 -8.38 4.25
C VAL A 133 -9.57 -7.02 3.62
N VAL A 134 -10.84 -6.71 3.40
CA VAL A 134 -11.30 -5.38 3.00
C VAL A 134 -12.52 -5.00 3.84
N PHE A 135 -12.49 -3.79 4.38
CA PHE A 135 -13.54 -3.18 5.19
C PHE A 135 -14.13 -2.02 4.38
N HIS A 136 -15.34 -2.21 3.84
CA HIS A 136 -16.05 -1.20 3.06
C HIS A 136 -16.86 -0.28 3.95
N GLU A 137 -16.84 1.02 3.68
CA GLU A 137 -17.61 2.01 4.44
C GLU A 137 -19.12 1.89 4.18
N ASN A 138 -19.51 1.62 2.92
CA ASN A 138 -20.91 1.63 2.48
C ASN A 138 -21.36 0.30 1.83
N GLY A 139 -20.87 -0.84 2.34
CA GLY A 139 -21.27 -2.16 1.84
C GLY A 139 -20.75 -2.44 0.43
N GLU A 140 -21.64 -2.53 -0.56
CA GLU A 140 -21.41 -3.15 -1.89
C GLU A 140 -20.42 -2.42 -2.82
N HIS A 141 -19.91 -1.25 -2.45
CA HIS A 141 -18.95 -0.51 -3.27
C HIS A 141 -17.51 -0.80 -2.87
N GLU A 142 -16.63 -1.00 -3.85
CA GLU A 142 -15.19 -1.22 -3.64
C GLU A 142 -14.54 -0.12 -2.79
N ILE A 143 -15.04 1.12 -2.92
CA ILE A 143 -14.60 2.29 -2.16
C ILE A 143 -15.79 3.18 -1.76
N PRO A 144 -15.71 3.89 -0.62
CA PRO A 144 -14.53 3.99 0.25
C PRO A 144 -14.28 2.73 1.10
N SER A 145 -13.02 2.35 1.27
CA SER A 145 -12.65 1.15 2.04
C SER A 145 -11.22 1.21 2.59
N VAL A 146 -10.92 0.33 3.54
CA VAL A 146 -9.56 0.07 4.03
C VAL A 146 -9.32 -1.42 4.15
N GLY A 147 -8.07 -1.88 4.19
CA GLY A 147 -7.83 -3.32 4.25
C GLY A 147 -6.37 -3.72 4.27
N ALA A 148 -6.13 -5.02 4.08
CA ALA A 148 -4.81 -5.60 4.01
C ALA A 148 -4.76 -6.72 2.98
N PHE A 149 -3.70 -6.71 2.16
CA PHE A 149 -3.47 -7.68 1.11
C PHE A 149 -2.12 -8.38 1.33
N PRO A 150 -2.09 -9.72 1.25
CA PRO A 150 -0.83 -10.45 1.27
C PRO A 150 -0.04 -10.17 0.00
N LEU A 151 1.25 -9.87 0.16
CA LEU A 151 2.21 -9.73 -0.93
C LEU A 151 3.55 -10.30 -0.49
N ASN A 152 3.76 -11.59 -0.72
CA ASN A 152 4.97 -12.28 -0.30
C ASN A 152 6.09 -12.14 -1.36
N PRO A 153 7.38 -11.97 -0.98
CA PRO A 153 8.48 -11.90 -1.95
C PRO A 153 8.66 -13.17 -2.80
N ALA A 154 8.14 -14.30 -2.33
CA ALA A 154 8.01 -15.57 -3.05
C ALA A 154 6.53 -16.01 -3.14
N GLY A 155 5.63 -15.03 -3.17
CA GLY A 155 4.20 -15.25 -3.24
C GLY A 155 3.76 -15.89 -4.55
N SER A 156 2.53 -16.38 -4.54
CA SER A 156 1.94 -16.96 -5.75
C SER A 156 1.50 -15.88 -6.75
N GLU A 157 1.47 -16.23 -8.04
CA GLU A 157 0.84 -15.38 -9.07
C GLU A 157 -0.63 -15.06 -8.73
N ASP A 158 -1.28 -15.91 -7.94
CA ASP A 158 -2.64 -15.71 -7.47
C ASP A 158 -2.76 -14.54 -6.48
N GLU A 159 -1.79 -14.34 -5.57
CA GLU A 159 -1.75 -13.19 -4.67
C GLU A 159 -1.64 -11.88 -5.45
N GLU A 160 -0.67 -11.81 -6.37
CA GLU A 160 -0.48 -10.64 -7.22
C GLU A 160 -1.71 -10.37 -8.08
N ARG A 161 -2.33 -11.42 -8.62
CA ARG A 161 -3.55 -11.31 -9.43
C ARG A 161 -4.72 -10.77 -8.61
N ARG A 162 -4.93 -11.24 -7.38
CA ARG A 162 -6.01 -10.72 -6.51
C ARG A 162 -5.81 -9.25 -6.19
N LEU A 163 -4.61 -8.86 -5.75
CA LEU A 163 -4.28 -7.45 -5.50
C LEU A 163 -4.46 -6.59 -6.75
N ARG A 164 -3.98 -7.07 -7.90
CA ARG A 164 -4.14 -6.36 -9.19
C ARG A 164 -5.61 -6.16 -9.53
N ASN A 165 -6.40 -7.23 -9.51
CA ASN A 165 -7.82 -7.17 -9.84
C ASN A 165 -8.57 -6.20 -8.91
N PHE A 166 -8.25 -6.23 -7.62
CA PHE A 166 -8.83 -5.31 -6.65
C PHE A 166 -8.46 -3.85 -6.94
N LEU A 167 -7.18 -3.55 -7.14
CA LEU A 167 -6.73 -2.18 -7.46
C LEU A 167 -7.34 -1.68 -8.77
N GLU A 168 -7.44 -2.53 -9.79
CA GLU A 168 -8.13 -2.20 -11.05
C GLU A 168 -9.61 -1.88 -10.82
N ALA A 169 -10.32 -2.69 -10.04
CA ALA A 169 -11.74 -2.45 -9.71
C ALA A 169 -11.93 -1.13 -8.95
N VAL A 170 -11.09 -0.86 -7.95
CA VAL A 170 -11.11 0.40 -7.19
C VAL A 170 -10.85 1.61 -8.10
N ILE A 171 -9.84 1.54 -8.97
CA ILE A 171 -9.49 2.64 -9.87
C ILE A 171 -10.62 2.88 -10.87
N ARG A 172 -11.21 1.83 -11.45
CA ARG A 172 -12.37 1.95 -12.35
C ARG A 172 -13.56 2.58 -11.65
N SER A 173 -13.85 2.16 -10.41
CA SER A 173 -14.92 2.74 -9.60
C SER A 173 -14.72 4.23 -9.33
N LEU A 174 -13.47 4.73 -9.30
CA LEU A 174 -13.20 6.17 -9.23
C LEU A 174 -13.50 6.90 -10.54
N MET A 175 -13.18 6.27 -11.68
CA MET A 175 -13.32 6.87 -13.01
C MET A 175 -14.76 6.90 -13.51
N GLU A 176 -15.61 5.96 -13.07
CA GLU A 176 -17.02 5.87 -13.45
C GLU A 176 -17.93 6.84 -12.67
N ARG A 177 -17.37 7.65 -11.75
CA ARG A 177 -18.09 8.64 -10.95
C ARG A 177 -18.04 10.03 -11.59
#